data_AF-A0A1F6BEC7-F1
#
_entry.id   AF-A0A1F6BEC7-F1
#
_cell.length_a   1.000
_cell.length_b   1.000
_cell.length_c   1.000
_cell.angle_alpha   90.00
_cell.angle_beta   90.00
_cell.angle_gamma   90.00
#
_symmetry.space_group_name_H-M   'P 1'
#
loop_
_entity.id
_entity.type
_entity.pdbx_description
1 polymer ?
#
loop_
_entity_poly.entity_id
_entity_poly.type
_entity_poly.pdbx_seq_one_letter_code
_entity_poly.pdbx_strand_id
1 'polypeptide(L)' 'MKNTNVYLLAKKIHRLLVVFILITGLVMTSTGLCLYSGNYLSFDPMIIRTLHHQLSVVFTFILGMMGITGFYLFLFPYFR' A
#
# COMPACT_ATOMS: atom_id res chain seq x y z
N MET A 1 -16.08 -24.77 -11.02
CA MET A 1 -14.80 -25.11 -10.36
C MET A 1 -13.58 -24.29 -10.84
N LYS A 2 -13.58 -23.68 -12.05
CA LYS A 2 -12.45 -22.86 -12.52
C LYS A 2 -12.18 -21.58 -11.68
N ASN A 3 -13.22 -20.96 -11.11
CA ASN A 3 -13.07 -19.67 -10.41
C ASN A 3 -12.45 -19.79 -9.00
N THR A 4 -12.46 -20.97 -8.39
CA THR A 4 -11.95 -21.17 -7.03
C THR A 4 -10.44 -20.98 -6.96
N ASN A 5 -9.68 -21.44 -7.97
CA ASN A 5 -8.24 -21.26 -8.01
C ASN A 5 -7.85 -19.79 -8.17
N VAL A 6 -8.59 -19.04 -8.99
CA VAL A 6 -8.41 -17.59 -9.19
C VAL A 6 -8.69 -16.84 -7.89
N TYR A 7 -9.75 -17.22 -7.16
CA TYR A 7 -10.05 -16.67 -5.84
C TYR A 7 -8.94 -16.92 -4.81
N LEU A 8 -8.41 -18.15 -4.74
CA LEU A 8 -7.31 -18.48 -3.83
C LEU A 8 -6.04 -17.68 -4.15
N LEU A 9 -5.75 -17.48 -5.44
CA LEU A 9 -4.63 -16.65 -5.90
C LEU A 9 -4.84 -15.18 -5.55
N ALA A 10 -6.01 -14.60 -5.84
CA ALA A 10 -6.35 -13.24 -5.46
C ALA A 10 -6.23 -13.02 -3.94
N LYS A 11 -6.67 -13.99 -3.13
CA LYS A 11 -6.55 -13.93 -1.66
C LYS A 11 -5.10 -13.97 -1.16
N LYS A 12 -4.21 -14.67 -1.86
CA LYS A 12 -2.77 -14.67 -1.54
C LYS A 12 -2.13 -13.34 -1.92
N ILE A 13 -2.40 -12.83 -3.13
CA ILE A 13 -1.89 -11.54 -3.59
C ILE A 13 -2.39 -10.41 -2.70
N HIS A 14 -3.68 -10.38 -2.36
CA HIS A 14 -4.24 -9.36 -1.48
C HIS A 14 -3.53 -9.32 -0.12
N ARG A 15 -3.31 -10.49 0.50
CA ARG A 15 -2.57 -10.57 1.78
C ARG A 15 -1.14 -10.07 1.67
N LEU A 16 -0.47 -10.35 0.56
CA LEU A 16 0.87 -9.82 0.28
C LEU A 16 0.85 -8.28 0.16
N LEU A 17 -0.11 -7.74 -0.59
CA LEU A 17 -0.27 -6.28 -0.78
C LEU A 17 -0.55 -5.56 0.53
N VAL A 18 -1.34 -6.15 1.43
CA VAL A 18 -1.60 -5.61 2.78
C VAL A 18 -0.30 -5.43 3.55
N VAL A 19 0.60 -6.42 3.52
CA VAL A 19 1.91 -6.35 4.20
C VAL A 19 2.76 -5.21 3.61
N PHE A 20 2.79 -5.09 2.28
CA PHE A 20 3.50 -3.99 1.62
C PHE A 20 2.95 -2.62 2.00
N ILE A 21 1.62 -2.46 2.06
CA ILE A 21 0.97 -1.22 2.49
C ILE A 21 1.30 -0.89 3.94
N LEU A 22 1.38 -1.89 4.82
CA LEU A 22 1.77 -1.68 6.21
C LEU A 22 3.19 -1.11 6.31
N ILE A 23 4.15 -1.73 5.60
CA ILE A 23 5.55 -1.29 5.61
C ILE A 23 5.67 0.12 5.01
N THR A 24 5.13 0.31 3.81
CA THR A 24 5.21 1.61 3.10
C THR A 24 4.44 2.70 3.84
N GLY A 25 3.30 2.38 4.45
CA GLY A 25 2.49 3.29 5.24
C GLY A 25 3.20 3.77 6.50
N LEU A 26 3.95 2.90 7.19
CA LEU A 26 4.78 3.30 8.33
C LEU A 26 5.86 4.30 7.91
N VAL A 27 6.59 4.03 6.82
CA VAL A 27 7.64 4.94 6.32
C VAL A 27 7.04 6.27 5.84
N MET A 28 5.90 6.23 5.14
CA MET A 28 5.15 7.41 4.71
C MET A 28 4.68 8.26 5.88
N THR A 29 4.19 7.64 6.94
CA THR A 29 3.74 8.34 8.15
C THR A 29 4.92 9.02 8.85
N SER A 30 6.03 8.31 9.05
CA SER A 30 7.23 8.87 9.68
C SER A 30 7.78 10.07 8.91
N THR A 31 7.88 9.96 7.59
CA THR A 31 8.36 11.05 6.72
C THR A 31 7.38 12.21 6.67
N GLY A 32 6.07 11.93 6.66
CA GLY A 32 5.03 12.95 6.76
C GLY A 32 5.06 13.72 8.07
N LEU A 33 5.31 13.03 9.19
CA LEU A 33 5.47 13.66 10.51
C LEU A 33 6.73 14.54 10.57
N CYS A 34 7.84 14.11 9.98
CA CYS A 34 9.05 14.94 9.88
C CYS A 34 8.78 16.22 9.06
N LEU A 35 8.07 16.09 7.94
CA LEU A 35 7.67 17.24 7.10
C LEU A 35 6.70 18.18 7.81
N TYR A 36 5.74 17.65 8.57
CA TYR A 36 4.74 18.43 9.29
C TYR A 36 5.32 19.17 10.49
N SER A 37 6.15 18.49 11.28
CA SER A 37 6.77 19.07 12.47
C SER A 37 7.93 20.02 12.17
N GLY A 38 8.52 19.94 10.97
CA GLY A 38 9.76 20.64 10.63
C GLY A 38 11.00 20.09 11.37
N ASN A 39 10.86 18.98 12.10
CA ASN A 39 11.97 18.30 12.75
C ASN A 39 12.46 17.15 11.88
N TYR A 40 13.67 17.32 11.34
CA TYR A 40 14.25 16.40 10.36
C TYR A 40 15.25 15.40 10.96
N LEU A 41 15.38 15.31 12.29
CA LEU A 41 16.30 14.37 12.96
C LEU A 41 17.73 14.42 12.37
N SER A 42 18.21 15.63 12.05
CA SER A 42 19.51 15.89 11.41
C SER A 42 19.66 15.45 9.94
N PHE A 43 18.59 15.01 9.28
CA PHE A 43 18.58 14.76 7.83
C PHE A 43 18.26 16.02 7.04
N ASP A 44 18.67 16.04 5.76
CA ASP A 44 18.34 17.13 4.84
C ASP A 44 16.82 17.15 4.56
N PRO A 45 16.13 18.29 4.76
CA PRO A 45 14.71 18.46 4.47
C PRO A 45 14.33 18.09 3.03
N MET A 46 15.20 18.38 2.06
CA MET A 46 14.97 18.09 0.65
C MET A 46 14.97 16.59 0.38
N ILE A 47 15.87 15.84 1.04
CA ILE A 47 15.91 14.38 0.93
C ILE A 47 14.62 13.77 1.49
N ILE A 48 14.18 14.19 2.68
CA ILE A 48 12.94 13.70 3.29
C ILE A 48 11.73 14.00 2.40
N ARG A 49 11.65 15.20 1.83
CA ARG A 49 10.56 15.58 0.91
C ARG A 49 10.55 14.70 -0.34
N THR A 50 11.71 14.48 -0.94
CA THR A 50 11.83 13.67 -2.16
C THR A 50 11.47 12.21 -1.88
N LEU A 51 11.94 11.68 -0.75
CA LEU A 51 11.66 10.32 -0.31
C LEU A 51 10.16 10.13 -0.01
N HIS A 52 9.53 11.06 0.71
CA HIS A 52 8.09 11.05 0.96
C HIS A 52 7.28 11.06 -0.35
N HIS A 53 7.67 11.91 -1.30
CA HIS A 53 6.98 12.00 -2.59
C HIS A 53 7.12 10.72 -3.42
N GLN A 54 8.29 10.11 -3.46
CA GLN A 54 8.48 8.86 -4.20
C GLN A 54 7.71 7.70 -3.54
N LEU A 55 7.75 7.60 -2.22
CA LEU A 55 7.00 6.60 -1.47
C LEU A 55 5.48 6.79 -1.61
N SER A 56 4.98 8.02 -1.73
CA SER A 56 3.54 8.26 -1.89
C SER A 56 3.01 7.69 -3.20
N VAL A 57 3.79 7.80 -4.29
CA VAL A 57 3.44 7.22 -5.60
C VAL A 57 3.42 5.69 -5.50
N VAL A 58 4.45 5.09 -4.91
CA VAL A 58 4.51 3.63 -4.71
C VAL A 58 3.35 3.14 -3.84
N PHE A 59 3.09 3.83 -2.72
CA PHE A 59 1.99 3.52 -1.81
C PHE A 59 0.64 3.56 -2.53
N THR A 60 0.39 4.61 -3.31
CA THR A 60 -0.85 4.80 -4.07
C THR A 60 -1.07 3.66 -5.06
N PHE A 61 -0.01 3.24 -5.77
CA PHE A 61 -0.08 2.12 -6.70
C PHE A 61 -0.43 0.80 -6.00
N ILE A 62 0.25 0.48 -4.89
CA ILE A 62 0.00 -0.75 -4.13
C ILE A 62 -1.41 -0.72 -3.52
N LEU A 63 -1.85 0.42 -3.00
CA LEU A 63 -3.21 0.62 -2.48
C LEU A 63 -4.26 0.41 -3.58
N GLY A 64 -4.03 0.92 -4.78
CA GLY A 64 -4.90 0.68 -5.93
C GLY A 64 -5.02 -0.81 -6.28
N MET A 65 -3.91 -1.54 -6.35
CA MET A 65 -3.92 -2.98 -6.58
C MET A 65 -4.61 -3.75 -5.44
N MET A 66 -4.41 -3.31 -4.18
CA MET A 66 -5.11 -3.89 -3.04
C MET A 66 -6.62 -3.65 -3.14
N GLY A 67 -7.05 -2.46 -3.57
CA GLY A 67 -8.45 -2.13 -3.81
C GLY A 67 -9.08 -3.05 -4.86
N ILE A 68 -8.41 -3.27 -5.99
CA ILE A 68 -8.89 -4.17 -7.06
C ILE A 68 -9.02 -5.61 -6.54
N THR A 69 -7.98 -6.12 -5.87
CA THR A 69 -8.01 -7.49 -5.33
C THR A 69 -9.04 -7.66 -4.21
N GLY A 70 -9.20 -6.65 -3.35
CA GLY A 70 -10.22 -6.64 -2.29
C GLY A 70 -11.63 -6.59 -2.86
N PHE A 71 -11.86 -5.77 -3.88
CA PHE A 71 -13.14 -5.68 -4.58
C PHE A 71 -13.51 -7.01 -5.27
N TYR A 72 -12.54 -7.66 -5.93
CA TYR A 72 -12.76 -8.98 -6.50
C TYR A 72 -13.13 -10.03 -5.44
N LEU A 73 -12.44 -10.04 -4.29
CA LEU A 73 -12.76 -10.94 -3.17
C LEU A 73 -14.15 -10.67 -2.58
N PHE A 74 -14.56 -9.41 -2.52
CA PHE A 74 -15.87 -9.00 -2.03
C PHE A 74 -17.00 -9.44 -2.97
N LEU A 75 -16.81 -9.38 -4.29
CA LEU A 75 -17.83 -9.79 -5.25
C LEU A 75 -17.91 -11.30 -5.47
N PHE A 76 -16.84 -12.04 -5.19
CA PHE A 76 -16.78 -13.50 -5.42
C PHE A 76 -17.97 -14.31 -4.86
N PRO A 77 -18.51 -14.05 -3.65
CA PRO A 77 -19.68 -14.76 -3.12
C PRO A 77 -20.93 -14.59 -3.99
N TYR A 78 -21.07 -13.48 -4.72
CA TYR A 78 -22.20 -13.19 -5.60
C TYR A 78 -22.05 -13.80 -7.01
N PHE A 79 -20.82 -14.19 -7.38
CA PHE A 79 -20.52 -14.86 -8.65
C PHE A 79 -20.46 -16.40 -8.53
N ARG A 80 -20.84 -16.93 -7.37
CA ARG A 80 -20.93 -18.36 -7.09
C ARG A 80 -22.32 -18.88 -7.41
#